data_AF-A0A392N3P4-F1
#
_entry.id   AF-A0A392N3P4-F1
#
_cell.length_a   1.000
_cell.length_b   1.000
_cell.length_c   1.000
_cell.angle_alpha   90.00
_cell.angle_beta   90.00
_cell.angle_gamma   90.00
#
_symmetry.space_group_name_H-M   'P 1'
#
loop_
_entity.id
_entity.type
_entity.pdbx_description
1 polymer ?
#
loop_
_entity_poly.entity_id
_entity_poly.type
_entity_poly.pdbx_seq_one_letter_code
_entity_poly.pdbx_strand_id
1 'polypeptide(L)'
;NVLRMRGEELKKSALLARALVRTTLARYQTNCKIDPKSLKFRKNKYGKPEVNRQYADDWSLPPLHFNISHTSSLIACAVTVGSPIGIDVEEKQRRLKNDILAFARRYFSPHEVEMLAHIVDPELR
;
A
#
# COMPACT_ATOMS: atom_id res chain seq x y z
N ASN A 1 -13.74 -8.81 4.86
CA ASN A 1 -13.32 -10.11 5.43
C ASN A 1 -12.68 -10.89 4.27
N VAL A 2 -11.46 -11.41 4.41
CA VAL A 2 -10.74 -12.09 3.31
C VAL A 2 -11.56 -13.26 2.76
N LEU A 3 -12.29 -13.95 3.63
CA LEU A 3 -13.15 -15.08 3.27
C LEU A 3 -14.32 -14.69 2.34
N ARG A 4 -14.63 -13.39 2.20
CA ARG A 4 -15.66 -12.88 1.28
C ARG A 4 -15.12 -12.49 -0.09
N MET A 5 -13.80 -12.54 -0.30
CA MET A 5 -13.18 -12.22 -1.60
C MET A 5 -13.39 -13.38 -2.57
N ARG A 6 -13.84 -13.07 -3.80
CA ARG A 6 -14.04 -14.08 -4.85
C ARG A 6 -12.70 -14.37 -5.53
N GLY A 7 -12.28 -15.63 -5.53
CA GLY A 7 -11.03 -16.09 -6.15
C GLY A 7 -9.91 -16.36 -5.14
N GLU A 8 -9.25 -17.50 -5.28
CA GLU A 8 -8.20 -17.98 -4.36
C GLU A 8 -6.96 -17.07 -4.38
N GLU A 9 -6.56 -16.56 -5.55
CA GLU A 9 -5.41 -15.67 -5.67
C GLU A 9 -5.61 -14.34 -4.92
N LEU A 10 -6.81 -13.75 -4.99
CA LEU A 10 -7.12 -12.53 -4.24
C LEU A 10 -7.13 -12.77 -2.73
N LYS A 11 -7.63 -13.93 -2.28
CA LYS A 11 -7.56 -14.32 -0.87
C LYS A 11 -6.11 -14.48 -0.43
N LYS A 12 -5.30 -15.17 -1.23
CA LYS A 12 -3.87 -15.42 -0.97
C LYS A 12 -3.09 -14.12 -0.89
N SER A 13 -3.22 -13.23 -1.89
CA SER A 13 -2.56 -11.92 -1.89
C SER A 13 -2.98 -11.08 -0.68
N ALA A 14 -4.27 -11.05 -0.34
CA ALA A 14 -4.75 -10.34 0.85
C ALA A 14 -4.19 -10.92 2.16
N LEU A 15 -3.99 -12.25 2.26
CA LEU A 15 -3.36 -12.88 3.42
C LEU A 15 -1.86 -12.56 3.48
N LEU A 16 -1.15 -12.65 2.36
CA LEU A 16 0.28 -12.33 2.27
C LEU A 16 0.55 -10.87 2.64
N ALA A 17 -0.27 -9.93 2.15
CA ALA A 17 -0.15 -8.52 2.51
C ALA A 17 -0.36 -8.29 4.01
N ARG A 18 -1.34 -8.96 4.62
CA ARG A 18 -1.58 -8.89 6.07
C ARG A 18 -0.43 -9.51 6.86
N ALA A 19 0.10 -10.65 6.40
CA ALA A 19 1.24 -11.30 7.04
C ALA A 19 2.48 -10.41 6.99
N LEU A 20 2.80 -9.86 5.81
CA LEU A 20 3.91 -8.93 5.59
C LEU A 20 3.84 -7.73 6.53
N VAL A 21 2.69 -7.03 6.59
CA VAL A 21 2.53 -5.87 7.48
C VAL A 21 2.76 -6.25 8.93
N ARG A 22 2.14 -7.35 9.39
CA ARG A 22 2.23 -7.77 10.80
C ARG A 22 3.64 -8.16 11.19
N THR A 23 4.33 -8.95 10.38
CA THR A 23 5.70 -9.39 10.68
C THR A 23 6.69 -8.24 10.57
N THR A 24 6.56 -7.37 9.57
CA THR A 24 7.43 -6.20 9.41
C THR A 24 7.26 -5.23 10.58
N LEU A 25 6.04 -4.89 10.98
CA LEU A 25 5.80 -3.98 12.09
C LEU A 25 6.29 -4.55 13.42
N ALA A 26 6.02 -5.83 13.71
CA ALA A 26 6.50 -6.48 14.92
C ALA A 26 8.04 -6.45 15.04
N ARG A 27 8.75 -6.61 13.92
CA ARG A 27 10.21 -6.50 13.86
C ARG A 27 10.70 -5.09 14.22
N TYR A 28 10.07 -4.05 13.67
CA TYR A 28 10.45 -2.66 13.95
C TYR A 28 10.02 -2.17 15.33
N GLN A 29 8.93 -2.69 15.88
CA GLN A 29 8.37 -2.17 17.13
C GLN A 29 9.07 -2.66 18.39
N THR A 30 9.83 -3.75 18.42
CA THR A 30 10.26 -4.31 19.73
C THR A 30 11.51 -5.18 19.71
N ASN A 31 12.40 -5.06 18.70
CA ASN A 31 13.48 -6.04 18.52
C ASN A 31 12.95 -7.49 18.58
N CYS A 32 11.80 -7.73 17.94
CA CYS A 32 11.09 -9.02 17.88
C CYS A 32 10.41 -9.52 19.18
N LYS A 33 10.13 -8.67 20.18
CA LYS A 33 9.40 -9.10 21.39
C LYS A 33 7.87 -9.12 21.25
N ILE A 34 7.30 -8.43 20.27
CA ILE A 34 5.86 -8.47 19.97
C ILE A 34 5.56 -9.65 19.04
N ASP A 35 4.59 -10.47 19.42
CA ASP A 35 3.97 -11.44 18.51
C ASP A 35 3.24 -10.68 17.38
N PRO A 36 3.58 -10.90 16.10
CA PRO A 36 2.82 -10.35 14.98
C PRO A 36 1.31 -10.55 15.10
N LYS A 37 0.81 -11.60 15.76
CA LYS A 37 -0.63 -11.90 15.98
C LYS A 37 -1.30 -11.04 17.05
N SER A 38 -0.56 -10.40 17.95
CA SER A 38 -1.14 -9.51 18.97
C SER A 38 -1.49 -8.13 18.40
N LEU A 39 -0.79 -7.68 17.33
CA LEU A 39 -1.01 -6.38 16.69
C LEU A 39 -2.48 -6.13 16.33
N LYS A 40 -3.02 -5.02 16.82
CA LYS A 40 -4.36 -4.55 16.50
C LYS A 40 -4.27 -3.42 15.50
N PHE A 41 -5.21 -3.41 14.55
CA PHE A 41 -5.29 -2.40 13.50
C PHE A 41 -6.64 -1.71 13.56
N ARG A 42 -6.66 -0.43 13.22
CA ARG A 42 -7.88 0.36 13.01
C ARG A 42 -7.83 0.99 11.63
N LYS A 43 -8.97 1.47 11.14
CA LYS A 43 -9.02 2.34 9.96
C LYS A 43 -9.20 3.78 10.41
N ASN A 44 -8.51 4.71 9.75
CA ASN A 44 -8.77 6.14 9.97
C ASN A 44 -10.04 6.59 9.22
N LYS A 45 -10.37 7.89 9.30
CA LYS A 45 -11.56 8.50 8.67
C LYS A 45 -11.64 8.32 7.14
N TYR A 46 -10.52 8.03 6.48
CA TYR A 46 -10.43 7.79 5.04
C TYR A 46 -10.31 6.31 4.69
N GLY A 47 -10.39 5.41 5.68
CA GLY A 47 -10.31 3.97 5.48
C GLY A 47 -8.89 3.39 5.45
N LYS A 48 -7.84 4.21 5.55
CA LYS A 48 -6.44 3.74 5.60
C LYS A 48 -6.17 2.98 6.90
N PRO A 49 -5.57 1.78 6.83
CA PRO A 49 -5.26 1.00 8.03
C PRO A 49 -4.08 1.60 8.80
N GLU A 50 -4.18 1.59 10.12
CA GLU A 50 -3.17 2.10 11.07
C GLU A 50 -3.04 1.15 12.26
N VAL A 51 -1.87 1.10 12.89
CA VAL A 51 -1.67 0.32 14.13
C VAL A 51 -2.46 1.00 15.26
N ASN A 52 -3.21 0.20 16.01
CA ASN A 52 -3.89 0.70 17.20
C ASN A 52 -2.91 0.77 18.37
N ARG A 53 -2.52 1.98 18.74
CA ARG A 53 -1.54 2.26 19.81
C ARG A 53 -2.04 1.99 21.22
N GLN A 54 -3.36 1.87 21.43
CA GLN A 54 -3.92 1.57 22.76
C GLN A 54 -3.50 0.20 23.31
N TYR A 55 -2.92 -0.66 22.46
CA TYR A 55 -2.45 -2.00 22.81
C TYR A 55 -0.93 -2.15 22.67
N ALA A 56 -0.19 -1.04 22.54
CA ALA A 56 1.26 -1.06 22.63
C ALA A 56 1.61 -0.82 24.10
N ASP A 57 2.08 -1.87 24.78
CA ASP A 57 2.43 -1.83 26.21
C ASP A 57 3.60 -0.89 26.52
N ASP A 58 4.26 -0.36 25.48
CA ASP A 58 5.42 0.52 25.59
C ASP A 58 5.22 1.82 24.80
N TRP A 59 4.84 2.88 25.51
CA TRP A 59 4.69 4.24 24.97
C TRP A 59 6.03 4.95 24.73
N SER A 60 7.17 4.33 25.08
CA SER A 60 8.50 4.94 24.93
C SER A 60 9.00 4.94 23.47
N LEU A 61 8.38 4.14 22.60
CA LEU A 61 8.83 4.00 21.22
C LEU A 61 8.14 5.01 20.29
N PRO A 62 8.90 5.61 19.36
CA PRO A 62 8.34 6.55 18.41
C PRO A 62 7.35 5.81 17.48
N PRO A 63 6.29 6.51 17.06
CA PRO A 63 5.20 5.84 16.39
C PRO A 63 5.56 5.37 14.99
N LEU A 64 5.21 4.12 14.69
CA LEU A 64 5.30 3.61 13.33
C LEU A 64 4.09 4.02 12.50
N HIS A 65 4.38 4.44 11.28
CA HIS A 65 3.42 4.64 10.21
C HIS A 65 3.74 3.66 9.09
N PHE A 66 2.70 3.11 8.48
CA PHE A 66 2.87 2.21 7.35
C PHE A 66 1.86 2.50 6.24
N ASN A 67 2.21 2.03 5.04
CA ASN A 67 1.29 1.97 3.93
C ASN A 67 1.58 0.74 3.08
N ILE A 68 0.55 0.23 2.43
CA ILE A 68 0.63 -0.94 1.55
C ILE A 68 0.00 -0.60 0.22
N SER A 69 0.61 -1.12 -0.84
CA SER A 69 0.03 -1.20 -2.17
C SER A 69 0.40 -2.55 -2.77
N HIS A 70 -0.41 -3.07 -3.68
CA HIS A 70 -0.16 -4.37 -4.30
C HIS A 70 -0.71 -4.42 -5.71
N THR A 71 -0.01 -5.17 -6.54
CA THR A 71 -0.45 -5.59 -7.87
C THR A 71 -0.79 -7.07 -7.85
N SER A 72 -0.99 -7.71 -9.01
CA SER A 72 -1.17 -9.17 -9.06
C SER A 72 0.12 -9.93 -8.69
N SER A 73 1.29 -9.31 -8.91
CA SER A 73 2.61 -9.94 -8.79
C SER A 73 3.49 -9.38 -7.66
N LEU A 74 3.16 -8.22 -7.11
CA LEU A 74 3.97 -7.52 -6.10
C LEU A 74 3.13 -7.05 -4.92
N ILE A 75 3.67 -7.16 -3.72
CA ILE A 75 3.14 -6.52 -2.51
C ILE A 75 4.22 -5.59 -1.97
N ALA A 76 3.93 -4.30 -1.92
CA ALA A 76 4.79 -3.28 -1.36
C ALA A 76 4.31 -2.89 0.05
N CYS A 77 5.25 -2.78 0.99
CA CYS A 77 4.99 -2.35 2.36
C CYS A 77 6.04 -1.33 2.76
N ALA A 78 5.61 -0.08 2.97
CA ALA A 78 6.48 1.00 3.43
C ALA A 78 6.24 1.22 4.93
N VAL A 79 7.33 1.40 5.69
CA VAL A 79 7.29 1.67 7.13
C VAL A 79 8.20 2.85 7.45
N THR A 80 7.73 3.74 8.30
CA THR A 80 8.43 4.96 8.73
C THR A 80 8.22 5.20 10.22
N VAL A 81 9.15 5.93 10.82
CA VAL A 81 9.11 6.35 12.21
C VAL A 81 8.75 7.83 12.25
N GLY A 82 7.71 8.21 13.00
CA GLY A 82 7.39 9.62 13.29
C GLY A 82 6.80 10.45 12.16
N SER A 83 6.64 9.90 10.94
CA SER A 83 6.06 10.61 9.80
C SER A 83 5.09 9.74 9.01
N PRO A 84 3.96 10.26 8.48
CA PRO A 84 3.09 9.51 7.58
C PRO A 84 3.79 9.16 6.25
N ILE A 85 3.51 7.96 5.73
CA ILE A 85 4.00 7.52 4.41
C ILE A 85 2.88 7.03 3.50
N GLY A 86 3.05 7.21 2.18
CA GLY A 86 2.27 6.59 1.12
C GLY A 86 3.21 5.83 0.17
N ILE A 87 2.77 4.67 -0.31
CA ILE A 87 3.45 3.88 -1.34
C ILE A 87 2.40 3.40 -2.32
N ASP A 88 2.73 3.46 -3.60
CA ASP A 88 1.90 2.90 -4.65
C ASP A 88 2.74 2.13 -5.66
N VAL A 89 2.20 1.01 -6.13
CA VAL A 89 2.83 0.15 -7.13
C VAL A 89 1.81 -0.23 -8.19
N GLU A 90 2.21 -0.08 -9.46
CA GLU A 90 1.35 -0.36 -10.61
C GLU A 90 2.08 -1.30 -11.58
N GLU A 91 1.33 -2.14 -12.28
CA GLU A 91 1.87 -3.01 -13.32
C GLU A 91 2.12 -2.22 -14.61
N LYS A 92 3.36 -2.23 -15.10
CA LYS A 92 3.75 -1.59 -16.37
C LYS A 92 2.91 -2.07 -17.55
N GLN A 93 2.64 -3.37 -17.63
CA GLN A 93 1.99 -4.00 -18.78
C GLN A 93 0.46 -3.83 -18.78
N ARG A 94 -0.08 -2.97 -17.93
CA ARG A 94 -1.51 -2.72 -17.85
C ARG A 94 -1.95 -1.99 -19.12
N ARG A 95 -2.42 -2.77 -20.12
CA ARG A 95 -3.01 -2.23 -21.35
C ARG A 95 -4.25 -1.40 -21.01
N LEU A 96 -4.12 -0.08 -21.08
CA LEU A 96 -5.27 0.81 -21.05
C LEU A 96 -6.08 0.54 -22.31
N LYS A 97 -7.34 0.12 -22.14
CA LYS A 97 -8.27 -0.08 -23.27
C LYS A 97 -8.67 1.26 -23.93
N ASN A 98 -8.36 2.38 -23.28
CA ASN A 98 -8.79 3.73 -23.63
C ASN A 98 -7.59 4.67 -23.80
N ASP A 99 -7.83 5.83 -24.41
CA ASP A 99 -6.87 6.93 -24.59
C ASP A 99 -6.25 7.36 -23.23
N ILE A 100 -4.92 7.21 -23.13
CA ILE A 100 -4.11 7.57 -21.95
C ILE A 100 -4.25 9.05 -21.63
N LEU A 101 -4.26 9.92 -22.64
CA LEU A 101 -4.36 11.36 -22.43
C LEU A 101 -5.77 11.76 -21.97
N ALA A 102 -6.81 11.06 -22.42
CA ALA A 102 -8.17 11.26 -21.90
C ALA A 102 -8.28 10.87 -20.42
N PHE A 103 -7.59 9.82 -19.99
CA PHE A 103 -7.49 9.46 -18.58
C PHE A 103 -6.71 10.52 -17.78
N ALA A 104 -5.54 10.93 -18.28
CA ALA A 104 -4.69 11.94 -17.62
C ALA A 104 -5.45 13.26 -17.40
N ARG A 105 -6.17 13.76 -18.41
CA ARG A 105 -6.97 15.00 -18.30
C ARG A 105 -8.01 15.03 -17.16
N ARG A 106 -8.42 13.87 -16.64
CA ARG A 106 -9.39 13.78 -15.54
C ARG A 106 -8.76 13.87 -14.14
N TYR A 107 -7.49 13.50 -14.00
CA TYR A 107 -6.86 13.31 -12.69
C TYR A 107 -5.55 14.10 -12.51
N PHE A 108 -4.89 14.47 -13.60
CA PHE A 108 -3.58 15.11 -13.61
C PHE A 108 -3.74 16.62 -13.79
N SER A 109 -2.76 17.39 -13.35
CA SER A 109 -2.70 18.83 -13.62
C SER A 109 -2.47 19.10 -15.11
N PRO A 110 -2.82 20.30 -15.62
CA PRO A 110 -2.58 20.66 -17.02
C PRO A 110 -1.11 20.50 -17.44
N HIS A 111 -0.17 20.83 -16.54
CA HIS A 111 1.26 20.72 -16.80
C HIS A 111 1.73 19.26 -16.91
N GLU A 112 1.24 18.36 -16.06
CA GLU A 112 1.60 16.94 -16.16
C GLU A 112 1.01 16.30 -17.43
N VAL A 113 -0.20 16.71 -17.84
CA VAL A 113 -0.82 16.26 -19.10
C VAL A 113 0.02 16.72 -20.31
N GLU A 114 0.48 17.96 -20.30
CA GLU A 114 1.38 18.48 -21.33
C GLU A 114 2.69 17.70 -21.38
N MET A 115 3.33 17.45 -20.22
CA MET A 115 4.54 16.61 -20.17
C MET A 115 4.29 15.21 -20.73
N LEU A 116 3.19 14.56 -20.35
CA LEU A 116 2.84 13.23 -20.85
C LEU A 116 2.61 13.21 -22.36
N ALA A 117 2.01 14.26 -22.94
CA ALA A 117 1.77 14.35 -24.38
C ALA A 117 3.05 14.44 -25.22
N HIS A 118 4.16 14.87 -24.62
CA HIS A 118 5.47 14.96 -25.28
C HIS A 118 6.31 13.68 -25.14
N ILE A 119 5.87 12.70 -24.35
CA ILE A 119 6.57 11.43 -24.21
C ILE A 119 6.25 10.56 -25.42
N VAL A 120 7.28 10.23 -26.20
CA VAL A 120 7.20 9.18 -27.21
C VAL A 120 7.51 7.86 -26.53
N ASP A 121 6.49 7.01 -26.41
CA ASP A 121 6.68 5.68 -25.85
C ASP A 121 6.95 4.65 -26.97
N PRO A 122 8.18 4.10 -27.05
CA PRO A 122 8.52 3.09 -28.05
C PRO A 122 7.82 1.74 -27.83
N GLU A 123 7.26 1.47 -26.64
CA GLU A 123 6.49 0.26 -26.34
C GLU A 123 4.99 0.40 -26.64
N LEU A 124 4.51 1.60 -27.00
CA LEU A 124 3.12 1.88 -27.41
C LEU A 124 2.88 1.75 -28.93
N ARG A 125 3.86 1.28 -29.71
CA ARG A 125 3.71 0.94 -31.14
C ARG A 125 3.13 -0.45 -31.38
#